data_AF-A0A4P9Y0I1-F1
#
_entry.id   AF-A0A4P9Y0I1-F1
#
_cell.length_a   1.000
_cell.length_b   1.000
_cell.length_c   1.000
_cell.angle_alpha   90.00
_cell.angle_beta   90.00
_cell.angle_gamma   90.00
#
_symmetry.space_group_name_H-M   'P 1'
#
loop_
_entity.id
_entity.type
_entity.pdbx_description
1 polymer ?
#
loop_
_entity_poly.entity_id
_entity_poly.type
_entity_poly.pdbx_seq_one_letter_code
_entity_poly.pdbx_strand_id
1 'polypeptide(L)'
;VKLVAPPLYVMITSALDKTLGIETLEKSINTITEEIRKMGGNLNVKMKPKAVSESEEQDLADMMAQAAKENLEVSGDDASSGEE
;
A
#
# COMPACT_ATOMS: atom_id res chain seq x y z
N VAL A 1 -0.88 5.71 6.03
CA VAL A 1 -0.19 4.78 5.10
C VAL A 1 0.00 3.47 5.85
N LYS A 2 -0.37 2.34 5.25
CA LYS A 2 -0.22 0.99 5.82
C LYS A 2 0.68 0.15 4.90
N LEU A 3 1.55 -0.66 5.48
CA LEU A 3 2.30 -1.70 4.77
C LEU A 3 1.39 -2.91 4.63
N VAL A 4 1.16 -3.37 3.41
CA VAL A 4 0.41 -4.62 3.15
C VAL A 4 1.40 -5.77 3.04
N ALA A 5 2.46 -5.55 2.28
CA ALA A 5 3.58 -6.47 2.11
C ALA A 5 4.83 -5.63 1.75
N PRO A 6 6.06 -6.03 2.04
CA PRO A 6 7.20 -5.47 1.33
C PRO A 6 7.10 -5.89 -0.16
N PRO A 7 7.12 -5.00 -1.17
CA PRO A 7 7.27 -3.54 -1.19
C PRO A 7 5.94 -2.76 -1.45
N LEU A 8 4.79 -3.39 -1.20
CA LEU A 8 3.43 -2.87 -1.38
C LEU A 8 2.92 -2.06 -0.17
N TYR A 9 2.73 -0.76 -0.40
CA TYR A 9 2.12 0.17 0.55
C TYR A 9 0.77 0.67 0.06
N VAL A 10 -0.14 0.96 0.99
CA VAL A 10 -1.41 1.62 0.72
C VAL A 10 -1.56 2.91 1.51
N MET A 11 -2.10 3.93 0.87
CA MET A 11 -2.50 5.18 1.50
C MET A 11 -4.02 5.30 1.48
N ILE A 12 -4.61 5.48 2.67
CA ILE A 12 -6.05 5.68 2.87
C ILE A 12 -6.20 7.07 3.49
N THR A 13 -7.19 7.83 3.03
CA THR A 13 -7.50 9.17 3.55
C THR A 13 -9.00 9.37 3.47
N SER A 14 -9.61 9.75 4.59
CA SER A 14 -11.00 10.17 4.66
C SER A 14 -11.08 11.69 4.50
N ALA A 15 -11.99 12.16 3.64
CA ALA A 15 -12.21 13.58 3.39
C ALA A 15 -13.71 13.84 3.21
N LEU A 16 -14.18 15.01 3.68
CA LEU A 16 -15.57 15.45 3.50
C LEU A 16 -15.89 15.72 2.02
N ASP A 17 -14.94 16.34 1.32
CA ASP A 17 -15.00 16.56 -0.13
C ASP A 17 -14.12 15.53 -0.84
N LYS A 18 -14.77 14.63 -1.57
CA LYS A 18 -14.10 13.56 -2.32
C LYS A 18 -13.19 14.10 -3.42
N THR A 19 -13.54 15.23 -4.04
CA THR A 19 -12.78 15.84 -5.13
C THR A 19 -11.51 16.48 -4.59
N LEU A 20 -11.64 17.26 -3.52
CA LEU A 20 -10.50 17.90 -2.86
C LEU A 20 -9.55 16.86 -2.24
N GLY A 21 -10.11 15.77 -1.70
CA GLY A 21 -9.34 14.65 -1.15
C GLY A 21 -8.47 13.95 -2.21
N ILE A 22 -9.04 13.67 -3.39
CA ILE A 22 -8.30 13.08 -4.51
C ILE A 22 -7.18 14.01 -4.97
N GLU A 23 -7.46 15.30 -5.16
CA GLU A 23 -6.45 16.27 -5.60
C GLU A 23 -5.28 16.39 -4.61
N THR A 24 -5.59 16.36 -3.31
CA THR A 24 -4.58 16.40 -2.24
C THR A 24 -3.72 15.13 -2.23
N LEU A 25 -4.35 13.97 -2.45
CA LEU A 25 -3.65 12.69 -2.58
C LEU A 25 -2.72 12.66 -3.80
N GLU A 26 -3.16 13.17 -4.96
CA GLU A 26 -2.31 13.27 -6.15
C GLU A 26 -1.09 14.16 -5.93
N LYS A 27 -1.28 15.34 -5.30
CA LYS A 27 -0.17 16.22 -4.92
C LYS A 27 0.81 15.53 -3.98
N SER A 28 0.28 14.80 -2.99
CA SER A 28 1.09 14.06 -2.03
C SER A 28 1.93 12.97 -2.70
N ILE A 29 1.34 12.21 -3.63
CA ILE A 29 2.03 11.17 -4.40
C ILE A 29 3.18 11.78 -5.22
N ASN A 30 2.96 12.94 -5.85
CA ASN A 30 4.01 13.63 -6.61
C ASN A 30 5.17 14.05 -5.70
N THR A 31 4.89 14.68 -4.56
CA THR A 31 5.93 15.07 -3.59
C THR A 31 6.71 13.86 -3.09
N ILE A 32 6.03 12.77 -2.73
CA ILE A 32 6.68 11.53 -2.27
C ILE A 32 7.55 10.94 -3.39
N THR A 33 7.09 10.97 -4.62
CA THR A 33 7.85 10.48 -5.78
C THR A 33 9.13 11.28 -5.98
N GLU A 34 9.07 12.61 -5.85
CA GLU A 34 10.25 13.47 -5.94
C GLU A 34 11.26 13.17 -4.82
N GLU A 35 10.81 13.07 -3.57
CA GLU A 35 11.68 12.76 -2.44
C GLU A 35 12.31 11.36 -2.56
N ILE A 36 11.54 10.34 -2.96
CA ILE A 36 12.08 8.99 -3.17
C ILE A 36 13.11 8.97 -4.30
N ARG A 37 12.86 9.70 -5.40
CA ARG A 37 13.82 9.82 -6.51
C ARG A 37 15.11 10.54 -6.07
N LYS A 38 15.03 11.57 -5.23
CA LYS A 38 16.22 12.24 -4.67
C LYS A 38 17.08 11.29 -3.85
N MET A 39 16.46 10.33 -3.16
CA MET A 39 17.15 9.29 -2.38
C MET A 39 17.62 8.10 -3.24
N GLY A 40 17.44 8.14 -4.57
CA GLY A 40 17.84 7.06 -5.48
C GLY A 40 16.88 5.87 -5.50
N GLY A 41 15.70 5.98 -4.88
CA GLY A 41 14.65 4.97 -4.92
C GLY A 41 13.72 5.15 -6.11
N ASN A 42 12.82 4.18 -6.30
CA ASN A 42 11.75 4.25 -7.30
C ASN A 42 10.40 3.93 -6.66
N LEU A 43 9.39 4.74 -6.96
CA LEU A 43 8.00 4.52 -6.53
C LEU A 43 7.15 4.21 -7.76
N ASN A 44 6.38 3.13 -7.69
CA ASN A 44 5.44 2.74 -8.74
C ASN A 44 4.01 2.74 -8.20
N VAL A 45 3.15 3.59 -8.74
CA VAL A 45 1.73 3.68 -8.36
C VAL A 45 0.95 2.59 -9.08
N LYS A 46 0.60 1.52 -8.35
CA LYS A 46 -0.20 0.42 -8.90
C LYS A 46 -1.67 0.80 -9.11
N MET A 47 -2.21 1.64 -8.24
CA MET A 47 -3.59 2.10 -8.29
C MET A 47 -3.63 3.60 -8.00
N LYS A 48 -4.28 4.36 -8.89
CA LYS A 48 -4.48 5.81 -8.69
C LYS A 48 -5.47 6.06 -7.55
N PRO A 49 -5.41 7.23 -6.88
CA PRO A 49 -6.41 7.61 -5.89
C PRO A 49 -7.81 7.55 -6.48
N LYS A 50 -8.70 6.79 -5.85
CA LYS A 50 -10.11 6.69 -6.22
C LYS A 50 -10.95 6.99 -4.99
N ALA A 51 -12.03 7.75 -5.18
CA ALA A 51 -13.05 7.86 -4.15
C ALA A 51 -13.75 6.51 -3.99
N VAL A 52 -13.57 5.89 -2.83
CA VAL A 52 -14.24 4.65 -2.44
C VAL A 52 -15.41 4.98 -1.52
N SER A 53 -16.47 4.18 -1.61
CA SER A 53 -17.60 4.22 -0.69
C SER A 53 -17.31 3.35 0.54
N GLU A 54 -18.09 3.51 1.62
CA GLU A 54 -17.86 2.77 2.88
C GLU A 54 -17.88 1.24 2.68
N SER A 55 -18.77 0.74 1.82
CA SER A 55 -18.81 -0.68 1.44
C SER A 55 -17.55 -1.12 0.69
N GLU A 56 -17.06 -0.32 -0.28
CA GLU A 56 -15.83 -0.61 -1.02
C GLU A 56 -14.60 -0.55 -0.11
N GLU A 57 -14.61 0.32 0.92
CA GLU A 57 -13.53 0.41 1.91
C GLU A 57 -13.48 -0.83 2.81
N GLN A 58 -14.63 -1.38 3.19
CA GLN A 58 -14.72 -2.62 3.95
C GLN A 58 -14.19 -3.81 3.14
N ASP A 59 -14.64 -3.96 1.90
CA ASP A 59 -14.18 -5.02 0.99
C ASP A 59 -12.66 -4.93 0.78
N LEU A 60 -12.16 -3.71 0.58
CA LEU A 60 -10.73 -3.46 0.40
C LEU A 60 -9.93 -3.78 1.68
N ALA A 61 -10.46 -3.44 2.85
CA ALA A 61 -9.83 -3.75 4.13
C ALA A 61 -9.75 -5.27 4.38
N ASP A 62 -10.81 -6.01 4.03
CA ASP A 62 -10.85 -7.46 4.16
C ASP A 62 -9.87 -8.13 3.19
N MET A 63 -9.82 -7.68 1.94
CA MET A 63 -8.81 -8.12 0.97
C MET A 63 -7.37 -7.83 1.45
N MET A 64 -7.15 -6.68 2.08
CA MET A 64 -5.84 -6.32 2.65
C MET A 64 -5.47 -7.18 3.86
N ALA A 65 -6.43 -7.47 4.74
CA ALA A 65 -6.21 -8.34 5.90
C ALA A 65 -5.88 -9.77 5.47
N GLN A 66 -6.57 -10.27 4.44
CA GLN A 66 -6.29 -11.56 3.81
C GLN A 66 -4.85 -11.59 3.25
N ALA A 67 -4.47 -10.60 2.45
CA ALA A 67 -3.13 -10.53 1.85
C ALA A 67 -2.01 -10.35 2.89
N ALA A 68 -2.27 -9.62 3.99
CA ALA A 68 -1.33 -9.50 5.09
C ALA A 68 -1.15 -10.83 5.82
N LYS A 69 -2.25 -11.55 6.08
CA LYS A 69 -2.24 -12.87 6.73
C LYS A 69 -1.47 -13.90 5.90
N GLU A 70 -1.74 -13.94 4.60
CA GLU A 70 -1.04 -14.84 3.68
C GLU A 70 0.48 -14.59 3.68
N ASN A 71 0.93 -13.33 3.72
CA ASN A 71 2.37 -13.02 3.83
C ASN A 71 2.99 -13.38 5.19
N LEU A 72 2.22 -13.31 6.28
CA LEU A 72 2.66 -13.73 7.61
C LEU A 72 2.83 -15.25 7.70
N GLU A 73 1.97 -16.01 7.03
CA GLU A 73 2.00 -17.48 7.05
C GLU A 73 3.11 -18.09 6.17
N VAL A 74 3.82 -17.28 5.34
CA VAL A 74 5.00 -17.74 4.54
C VAL A 74 6.34 -17.60 5.28
N SER A 75 6.36 -17.35 6.60
CA SER A 75 7.59 -17.31 7.39
C SER A 75 8.18 -18.71 7.62
N GLY A 76 8.80 -19.24 6.56
CA GLY A 76 9.93 -20.16 6.51
C GLY A 76 10.15 -21.12 7.67
N ASP A 77 9.43 -22.24 7.67
CA ASP A 77 9.92 -23.50 8.26
C ASP A 77 10.52 -24.42 7.18
N ASP A 78 11.10 -23.84 6.13
CA ASP A 78 12.00 -24.54 5.20
C ASP A 78 13.45 -24.19 5.57
N ALA A 79 13.85 -24.63 6.76
CA ALA A 79 15.27 -24.74 7.13
C ALA A 79 15.86 -25.96 6.41
N SER A 80 15.94 -25.90 5.07
CA SER A 80 16.85 -26.76 4.33
C SER A 80 18.22 -26.08 4.27
N SER A 81 19.04 -26.35 5.27
CA SER A 81 20.50 -26.24 5.16
C SER A 81 21.08 -27.55 5.65
N GLY A 82 21.20 -28.50 4.72
CA GLY A 82 22.21 -29.52 4.83
C GLY A 82 23.55 -28.91 4.43
N GLU A 83 24.46 -28.77 5.39
CA GLU A 83 25.91 -28.83 5.20
C GLU A 83 26.53 -29.54 6.42
N GLU A 84 27.22 -30.66 6.14
CA GLU A 84 28.03 -31.58 6.97
C GLU A 84 27.34 -32.63 7.86
#